data_AF-A0A1G6V102-F1
#
_entry.id   AF-A0A1G6V102-F1
#
_cell.length_a   1.000
_cell.length_b   1.000
_cell.length_c   1.000
_cell.angle_alpha   90.00
_cell.angle_beta   90.00
_cell.angle_gamma   90.00
#
_symmetry.space_group_name_H-M   'P 1'
#
loop_
_entity.id
_entity.type
_entity.pdbx_description
1 polymer ?
#
loop_
_entity_poly.entity_id
_entity_poly.type
_entity_poly.pdbx_seq_one_letter_code
_entity_poly.pdbx_strand_id
1 'polypeptide(L)'
;MLKVTSNAPQTVRLGGAPDETVSMFGPLTDLIGTWVGRKGWNLVAVPNQKGGFQLLVQPYTETLTITPLSTPTPNRGTHIVQQVPTLLYHLSIHSNIDGSLLHAENGTWLLLQECPDEFSIARQASVPHGDSLLALGGSSVTPGAPVIPDISTLPITGPGSKPLGYTDPYLTPMEGFNKVNPNATLRDAIAGQTITSTTNISVSTANKGGITNIPFIVQNANTTSFEATFWIETVKNPNTGGSFLQLQYSQNSIIEFIPQFHDPAKLIQWPHVNINTLVKQ
;
A
#
# COMPACT_ATOMS: atom_id res chain seq x y z
N MET A 1 -58.06 -6.83 -29.60
CA MET A 1 -56.96 -6.07 -28.97
C MET A 1 -56.04 -7.06 -28.28
N LEU A 2 -54.81 -7.22 -28.79
CA LEU A 2 -53.76 -8.01 -28.15
C LEU A 2 -53.26 -7.25 -26.91
N LYS A 3 -53.41 -7.83 -25.71
CA LYS A 3 -52.74 -7.35 -24.50
C LYS A 3 -51.30 -7.85 -24.53
N VAL A 4 -50.36 -6.96 -24.80
CA VAL A 4 -48.93 -7.21 -24.58
C VAL A 4 -48.68 -7.09 -23.08
N THR A 5 -48.36 -8.20 -22.42
CA THR A 5 -47.79 -8.18 -21.06
C THR A 5 -46.28 -7.95 -21.20
N SER A 6 -45.81 -6.76 -20.81
CA SER A 6 -44.38 -6.47 -20.71
C SER A 6 -43.81 -7.11 -19.45
N ASN A 7 -43.15 -8.27 -19.57
CA ASN A 7 -42.22 -8.74 -18.55
C ASN A 7 -40.90 -7.98 -18.75
N ALA A 8 -40.79 -6.81 -18.12
CA ALA A 8 -39.48 -6.21 -17.91
C ALA A 8 -38.69 -7.13 -16.95
N PRO A 9 -37.47 -7.57 -17.28
CA PRO A 9 -36.65 -8.30 -16.33
C PRO A 9 -36.41 -7.38 -15.12
N GLN A 10 -36.90 -7.78 -13.95
CA GLN A 10 -36.52 -7.13 -12.69
C GLN A 10 -35.02 -7.38 -12.51
N THR A 11 -34.22 -6.34 -12.70
CA THR A 11 -32.84 -6.32 -12.23
C THR A 11 -32.89 -6.37 -10.71
N VAL A 12 -32.73 -7.57 -10.15
CA VAL A 12 -32.55 -7.74 -8.72
C VAL A 12 -31.28 -6.97 -8.35
N ARG A 13 -31.45 -5.90 -7.57
CA ARG A 13 -30.32 -5.20 -6.95
C ARG A 13 -29.69 -6.21 -6.01
N LEU A 14 -28.52 -6.72 -6.36
CA LEU A 14 -27.85 -7.75 -5.56
C LEU A 14 -27.33 -7.20 -4.22
N GLY A 15 -27.22 -5.88 -4.05
CA GLY A 15 -26.67 -5.27 -2.83
C GLY A 15 -27.57 -5.40 -1.59
N GLY A 16 -27.01 -5.95 -0.51
CA GLY A 16 -27.60 -5.96 0.84
C GLY A 16 -27.68 -4.55 1.46
N ALA A 17 -28.31 -4.44 2.63
CA ALA A 17 -28.44 -3.17 3.34
C ALA A 17 -27.06 -2.67 3.84
N PRO A 18 -26.82 -1.34 3.94
CA PRO A 18 -25.57 -0.77 4.43
C PRO A 18 -25.06 -1.34 5.77
N ASP A 19 -25.96 -1.77 6.64
CA ASP A 19 -25.63 -2.35 7.95
C ASP A 19 -25.14 -3.81 7.85
N GLU A 20 -25.59 -4.57 6.84
CA GLU A 20 -25.09 -5.93 6.57
C GLU A 20 -23.66 -5.89 6.00
N THR A 21 -23.32 -4.82 5.25
CA THR A 21 -21.99 -4.60 4.68
C THR A 21 -20.89 -4.35 5.71
N VAL A 22 -21.16 -3.99 6.96
CA VAL A 22 -20.09 -3.71 7.95
C VAL A 22 -19.49 -4.99 8.53
N SER A 23 -20.25 -6.08 8.59
CA SER A 23 -19.75 -7.38 9.09
C SER A 23 -18.96 -8.18 8.04
N MET A 24 -19.28 -8.00 6.76
CA MET A 24 -18.74 -8.86 5.69
C MET A 24 -17.26 -8.60 5.34
N PHE A 25 -16.74 -7.40 5.60
CA PHE A 25 -15.35 -7.05 5.26
C PHE A 25 -14.35 -7.36 6.38
N GLY A 26 -14.82 -7.84 7.54
CA GLY A 26 -13.99 -8.26 8.66
C GLY A 26 -12.90 -7.24 9.01
N PRO A 27 -11.60 -7.61 8.95
CA PRO A 27 -10.50 -6.71 9.28
C PRO A 27 -10.33 -5.53 8.32
N LEU A 28 -10.95 -5.56 7.14
CA LEU A 28 -10.89 -4.48 6.16
C LEU A 28 -11.98 -3.42 6.39
N THR A 29 -12.95 -3.66 7.27
CA THR A 29 -14.11 -2.78 7.47
C THR A 29 -13.71 -1.34 7.77
N ASP A 30 -12.72 -1.13 8.64
CA ASP A 30 -12.35 0.22 9.05
C ASP A 30 -11.67 1.03 7.94
N LEU A 31 -11.11 0.38 6.91
CA LEU A 31 -10.53 1.05 5.74
C LEU A 31 -11.56 1.84 4.93
N ILE A 32 -12.84 1.45 4.96
CA ILE A 32 -13.90 2.07 4.16
C ILE A 32 -14.03 3.56 4.51
N GLY A 33 -14.00 4.43 3.50
CA GLY A 33 -14.14 5.88 3.64
C GLY A 33 -13.02 6.64 2.95
N THR A 34 -12.90 7.92 3.29
CA THR A 34 -11.86 8.81 2.77
C THR A 34 -10.85 9.13 3.86
N TRP A 35 -9.58 9.02 3.50
CA TRP A 35 -8.43 9.27 4.35
C TRP A 35 -7.57 10.36 3.73
N VAL A 36 -7.13 11.30 4.55
CA VAL A 36 -6.25 12.39 4.12
C VAL A 36 -5.05 12.47 5.06
N GLY A 37 -3.85 12.55 4.49
CA GLY A 37 -2.61 12.66 5.26
C GLY A 37 -1.57 13.53 4.56
N ARG A 38 -1.03 14.52 5.28
CA ARG A 38 0.01 15.45 4.80
C ARG A 38 1.43 15.12 5.30
N LYS A 39 1.56 14.08 6.13
CA LYS A 39 2.83 13.64 6.72
C LYS A 39 3.53 12.58 5.85
N GLY A 40 3.18 12.52 4.57
CA GLY A 40 3.66 11.49 3.66
C GLY A 40 5.07 11.79 3.16
N TRP A 41 5.86 10.75 2.96
CA TRP A 41 7.20 10.86 2.38
C TRP A 41 7.43 9.78 1.34
N ASN A 42 7.91 10.22 0.17
CA ASN A 42 8.37 9.38 -0.92
C ASN A 42 9.90 9.38 -0.95
N LEU A 43 10.51 8.21 -1.03
CA LEU A 43 11.93 8.04 -1.32
C LEU A 43 12.08 7.01 -2.44
N VAL A 44 12.76 7.39 -3.52
CA VAL A 44 13.04 6.52 -4.67
C VAL A 44 14.37 6.86 -5.30
N ALA A 45 15.15 5.84 -5.67
CA ALA A 45 16.29 6.01 -6.56
C ALA A 45 15.86 5.73 -8.00
N VAL A 46 16.26 6.61 -8.92
CA VAL A 46 15.97 6.47 -10.35
C VAL A 46 17.25 6.49 -11.18
N PRO A 47 17.31 5.83 -12.35
CA PRO A 47 18.43 5.97 -13.28
C PRO A 47 18.62 7.43 -13.69
N ASN A 48 19.84 7.96 -13.55
CA ASN A 48 20.14 9.38 -13.82
C ASN A 48 20.51 9.67 -15.30
N GLN A 49 20.32 8.70 -16.19
CA GLN A 49 20.66 8.76 -17.62
C GLN A 49 22.17 9.00 -17.92
N LYS A 50 23.04 8.85 -16.92
CA LYS A 50 24.50 9.02 -17.01
C LYS A 50 25.26 7.80 -16.46
N GLY A 51 24.60 6.65 -16.36
CA GLY A 51 25.16 5.41 -15.82
C GLY A 51 25.19 5.32 -14.29
N GLY A 52 24.52 6.24 -13.58
CA GLY A 52 24.34 6.19 -12.13
C GLY A 52 22.87 6.37 -11.73
N PHE A 53 22.65 6.75 -10.47
CA PHE A 53 21.33 7.00 -9.93
C PHE A 53 21.18 8.45 -9.43
N GLN A 54 19.93 8.86 -9.24
CA GLN A 54 19.55 10.05 -8.50
C GLN A 54 18.55 9.64 -7.42
N LEU A 55 18.77 10.08 -6.18
CA LEU A 55 17.82 9.88 -5.09
C LEU A 55 16.81 11.03 -5.10
N LEU A 56 15.54 10.70 -5.24
CA LEU A 56 14.42 11.63 -5.14
C LEU A 56 13.74 11.40 -3.79
N VAL A 57 13.65 12.47 -2.98
CA VAL A 57 13.00 12.44 -1.67
C VAL A 57 12.04 13.62 -1.60
N GLN A 58 10.75 13.34 -1.39
CA GLN A 58 9.72 14.37 -1.47
C GLN A 58 8.63 14.16 -0.40
N PRO A 59 8.29 15.21 0.37
CA PRO A 59 7.12 15.19 1.23
C PRO A 59 5.85 15.35 0.38
N TYR A 60 4.78 14.67 0.76
CA TYR A 60 3.52 14.71 0.01
C TYR A 60 2.28 14.74 0.89
N THR A 61 1.18 15.19 0.27
CA THR A 61 -0.18 15.02 0.75
C THR A 61 -0.86 13.94 -0.08
N GLU A 62 -1.57 13.04 0.59
CA GLU A 62 -2.31 11.96 -0.02
C GLU A 62 -3.78 12.04 0.35
N THR A 63 -4.63 11.77 -0.64
CA THR A 63 -6.04 11.45 -0.46
C THR A 63 -6.26 10.02 -0.94
N LEU A 64 -6.74 9.15 -0.05
CA LEU A 64 -7.07 7.76 -0.30
C LEU A 64 -8.56 7.55 -0.05
N THR A 65 -9.28 7.06 -1.05
CA THR A 65 -10.72 6.76 -0.94
C THR A 65 -10.93 5.27 -1.17
N ILE A 66 -11.68 4.65 -0.26
CA ILE A 66 -11.96 3.22 -0.27
C ILE A 66 -13.47 3.00 -0.21
N THR A 67 -14.03 2.34 -1.21
CA THR A 67 -15.47 2.09 -1.33
C THR A 67 -15.77 0.59 -1.37
N PRO A 68 -16.76 0.10 -0.62
CA PRO A 68 -17.14 -1.30 -0.65
C PRO A 68 -17.97 -1.62 -1.88
N LEU A 69 -17.77 -2.80 -2.46
CA LEU A 69 -18.79 -3.40 -3.32
C LEU A 69 -19.98 -3.85 -2.46
N SER A 70 -21.20 -3.60 -2.93
CA SER A 70 -22.41 -3.96 -2.19
C SER A 70 -22.68 -5.46 -2.11
N THR A 71 -21.94 -6.26 -2.88
CA THR A 71 -22.02 -7.73 -2.85
C THR A 71 -20.65 -8.36 -2.99
N PRO A 72 -20.42 -9.52 -2.34
CA PRO A 72 -19.26 -10.34 -2.62
C PRO A 72 -19.25 -10.78 -4.09
N THR A 73 -18.05 -10.88 -4.66
CA THR A 73 -17.85 -11.44 -6.01
C THR A 73 -17.71 -12.96 -5.91
N PRO A 74 -18.51 -13.77 -6.63
CA PRO A 74 -18.39 -15.23 -6.59
C PRO A 74 -17.23 -15.73 -7.47
N ASN A 75 -16.20 -16.29 -6.86
CA ASN A 75 -15.17 -17.08 -7.52
C ASN A 75 -15.68 -18.52 -7.69
N ARG A 76 -15.95 -18.94 -8.93
CA ARG A 76 -16.55 -20.24 -9.24
C ARG A 76 -15.49 -21.29 -9.58
N GLY A 77 -15.31 -22.27 -8.70
CA GLY A 77 -14.65 -23.54 -8.99
C GLY A 77 -15.66 -24.60 -9.44
N THR A 78 -15.17 -25.77 -9.87
CA THR A 78 -16.03 -26.90 -10.29
C THR A 78 -16.87 -27.48 -9.15
N HIS A 79 -16.40 -27.37 -7.90
CA HIS A 79 -17.04 -27.97 -6.71
C HIS A 79 -17.24 -27.00 -5.54
N ILE A 80 -16.72 -25.77 -5.64
CA ILE A 80 -16.78 -24.77 -4.58
C ILE A 80 -16.99 -23.39 -5.20
N VAL A 81 -17.74 -22.52 -4.51
CA VAL A 81 -17.86 -21.11 -4.86
C VAL A 81 -17.41 -20.30 -3.66
N GLN A 82 -16.30 -19.58 -3.80
CA GLN A 82 -15.84 -18.64 -2.78
C GLN A 82 -16.53 -17.30 -2.99
N GLN A 83 -17.09 -16.72 -1.93
CA GLN A 83 -17.61 -15.36 -1.94
C GLN A 83 -16.51 -14.39 -1.50
N VAL A 84 -16.19 -13.41 -2.35
CA VAL A 84 -15.08 -12.47 -2.10
C VAL A 84 -15.64 -11.07 -1.81
N PRO A 85 -15.72 -10.64 -0.54
CA PRO A 85 -15.89 -9.24 -0.20
C PRO A 85 -14.75 -8.41 -0.78
N THR A 86 -15.10 -7.36 -1.52
CA THR A 86 -14.16 -6.51 -2.25
C THR A 86 -14.33 -5.04 -1.87
N LEU A 87 -13.23 -4.38 -1.56
CA LEU A 87 -13.13 -2.92 -1.50
C LEU A 87 -12.41 -2.42 -2.75
N LEU A 88 -12.95 -1.39 -3.40
CA LEU A 88 -12.25 -0.62 -4.42
C LEU A 88 -11.49 0.49 -3.72
N TYR A 89 -10.26 0.77 -4.13
CA TYR A 89 -9.54 1.96 -3.68
C TYR A 89 -9.02 2.77 -4.86
N HIS A 90 -8.90 4.08 -4.64
CA HIS A 90 -8.07 4.96 -5.45
C HIS A 90 -7.37 5.97 -4.54
N LEU A 91 -6.17 6.37 -4.92
CA LEU A 91 -5.41 7.38 -4.22
C LEU A 91 -4.81 8.40 -5.18
N SER A 92 -4.53 9.58 -4.65
CA SER A 92 -3.77 10.63 -5.33
C SER A 92 -2.76 11.23 -4.36
N ILE A 93 -1.54 11.45 -4.85
CA ILE A 93 -0.42 11.99 -4.10
C ILE A 93 0.01 13.30 -4.75
N HIS A 94 0.02 14.37 -3.97
CA HIS A 94 0.44 15.70 -4.39
C HIS A 94 1.67 16.15 -3.61
N SER A 95 2.61 16.76 -4.30
CA SER A 95 3.82 17.34 -3.72
C SER A 95 3.46 18.42 -2.70
N ASN A 96 4.07 18.35 -1.51
CA ASN A 96 3.95 19.42 -0.51
C ASN A 96 4.78 20.66 -0.87
N ILE A 97 5.62 20.58 -1.91
CA ILE A 97 6.52 21.66 -2.33
C ILE A 97 5.80 22.61 -3.29
N ASP A 98 5.15 22.06 -4.31
CA ASP A 98 4.57 22.83 -5.42
C ASP A 98 3.10 22.47 -5.73
N GLY A 99 2.52 21.50 -5.00
CA GLY A 99 1.14 21.06 -5.20
C GLY A 99 0.92 20.21 -6.45
N SER A 100 1.99 19.87 -7.19
CA SER A 100 1.89 19.05 -8.40
C SER A 100 1.44 17.61 -8.07
N LEU A 101 0.69 16.99 -8.99
CA LEU A 101 0.35 15.56 -8.89
C LEU A 101 1.61 14.73 -9.12
N LEU A 102 2.05 14.00 -8.11
CA LEU A 102 3.22 13.12 -8.19
C LEU A 102 2.85 11.71 -8.60
N HIS A 103 1.72 11.21 -8.10
CA HIS A 103 1.29 9.83 -8.34
C HIS A 103 -0.22 9.69 -8.16
N ALA A 104 -0.81 8.74 -8.85
CA ALA A 104 -2.19 8.31 -8.64
C ALA A 104 -2.29 6.83 -9.00
N GLU A 105 -2.98 6.05 -8.18
CA GLU A 105 -3.22 4.64 -8.49
C GLU A 105 -4.59 4.20 -8.00
N ASN A 106 -5.05 3.06 -8.51
CA ASN A 106 -6.28 2.43 -8.07
C ASN A 106 -6.11 0.91 -8.03
N GLY A 107 -7.01 0.27 -7.30
CA GLY A 107 -6.92 -1.16 -7.08
C GLY A 107 -8.04 -1.69 -6.20
N THR A 108 -7.81 -2.87 -5.65
CA THR A 108 -8.77 -3.57 -4.79
C THR A 108 -8.11 -4.15 -3.54
N TRP A 109 -8.90 -4.26 -2.49
CA TRP A 109 -8.65 -5.17 -1.38
C TRP A 109 -9.69 -6.28 -1.40
N LEU A 110 -9.25 -7.52 -1.25
CA LEU A 110 -10.09 -8.71 -1.26
C LEU A 110 -9.97 -9.43 0.08
N LEU A 111 -11.11 -9.85 0.64
CA LEU A 111 -11.13 -10.76 1.78
C LEU A 111 -11.39 -12.19 1.30
N LEU A 112 -10.49 -13.11 1.62
CA LEU A 112 -10.45 -14.48 1.09
C LEU A 112 -10.92 -15.50 2.15
N GLN A 113 -12.14 -15.35 2.68
CA GLN A 113 -12.66 -16.09 3.87
C GLN A 113 -12.68 -17.62 3.77
N GLU A 114 -12.42 -18.20 2.59
CA GLU A 114 -12.48 -19.64 2.32
C GLU A 114 -11.30 -20.13 1.46
N CYS A 115 -10.17 -19.42 1.46
CA CYS A 115 -8.98 -19.87 0.75
C CYS A 115 -8.25 -20.94 1.59
N PRO A 116 -7.82 -22.08 1.01
CA PRO A 116 -7.07 -23.13 1.71
C PRO A 116 -5.63 -22.70 2.08
N ASP A 117 -5.35 -21.41 2.13
CA ASP A 117 -4.03 -20.83 2.27
C ASP A 117 -3.90 -20.05 3.58
N GLU A 118 -2.67 -19.78 3.99
CA GLU A 118 -2.34 -18.99 5.18
C GLU A 118 -2.65 -17.49 5.01
N PHE A 119 -3.01 -17.06 3.80
CA PHE A 119 -3.30 -15.67 3.45
C PHE A 119 -4.80 -15.43 3.22
N SER A 120 -5.37 -14.56 4.06
CA SER A 120 -6.80 -14.21 4.05
C SER A 120 -7.12 -12.86 3.40
N ILE A 121 -6.10 -12.10 3.00
CA ILE A 121 -6.25 -10.77 2.38
C ILE A 121 -5.41 -10.72 1.11
N ALA A 122 -5.95 -10.12 0.04
CA ALA A 122 -5.17 -9.74 -1.13
C ALA A 122 -5.34 -8.26 -1.45
N ARG A 123 -4.24 -7.59 -1.83
CA ARG A 123 -4.21 -6.27 -2.43
C ARG A 123 -3.85 -6.40 -3.91
N GLN A 124 -4.62 -5.77 -4.77
CA GLN A 124 -4.30 -5.63 -6.19
C GLN A 124 -4.14 -4.15 -6.52
N ALA A 125 -3.16 -3.79 -7.34
CA ALA A 125 -2.96 -2.40 -7.78
C ALA A 125 -2.61 -2.34 -9.27
N SER A 126 -3.09 -1.29 -9.92
CA SER A 126 -2.63 -0.86 -11.25
C SER A 126 -1.94 0.48 -11.11
N VAL A 127 -0.65 0.51 -11.44
CA VAL A 127 0.24 1.66 -11.22
C VAL A 127 0.52 2.33 -12.58
N PRO A 128 0.38 3.67 -12.71
CA PRO A 128 0.49 4.38 -13.99
C PRO A 128 1.92 4.46 -14.57
N HIS A 129 2.84 3.64 -14.06
CA HIS A 129 4.16 3.38 -14.63
C HIS A 129 4.18 2.12 -15.52
N GLY A 130 3.06 1.39 -15.58
CA GLY A 130 2.92 0.15 -16.34
C GLY A 130 3.19 -1.10 -15.50
N ASP A 131 3.00 -1.01 -14.19
CA ASP A 131 3.11 -2.13 -13.25
C ASP A 131 1.70 -2.55 -12.80
N SER A 132 1.49 -3.85 -12.63
CA SER A 132 0.32 -4.43 -11.98
C SER A 132 0.78 -5.43 -10.95
N LEU A 133 0.27 -5.32 -9.72
CA LEU A 133 0.68 -6.19 -8.62
C LEU A 133 -0.49 -6.92 -7.98
N LEU A 134 -0.18 -8.10 -7.45
CA LEU A 134 -1.00 -8.88 -6.53
C LEU A 134 -0.12 -9.19 -5.31
N ALA A 135 -0.52 -8.74 -4.14
CA ALA A 135 0.16 -9.01 -2.87
C ALA A 135 -0.82 -9.64 -1.89
N LEU A 136 -0.46 -10.78 -1.31
CA LEU A 136 -1.31 -11.48 -0.35
C LEU A 136 -0.74 -11.39 1.06
N GLY A 137 -1.59 -11.59 2.04
CA GLY A 137 -1.18 -11.63 3.43
C GLY A 137 -2.38 -11.81 4.35
N GLY A 138 -2.35 -11.13 5.48
CA GLY A 138 -3.38 -11.29 6.50
C GLY A 138 -3.43 -10.11 7.45
N SER A 139 -4.21 -10.29 8.51
CA SER A 139 -4.44 -9.26 9.51
C SER A 139 -4.33 -9.79 10.93
N SER A 140 -4.04 -8.89 11.86
CA SER A 140 -4.13 -9.13 13.30
C SER A 140 -4.58 -7.87 14.02
N VAL A 141 -5.11 -8.02 15.23
CA VAL A 141 -5.46 -6.88 16.09
C VAL A 141 -4.55 -6.90 17.30
N THR A 142 -3.93 -5.76 17.57
CA THR A 142 -3.06 -5.56 18.74
C THR A 142 -3.67 -4.51 19.66
N PRO A 143 -3.70 -4.73 20.99
CA PRO A 143 -4.06 -3.69 21.94
C PRO A 143 -3.05 -2.55 21.88
N GLY A 144 -3.53 -1.31 21.89
CA GLY A 144 -2.67 -0.12 21.90
C GLY A 144 -2.00 0.21 20.57
N ALA A 145 -0.90 0.97 20.66
CA ALA A 145 -0.11 1.41 19.52
C ALA A 145 0.56 0.26 18.76
N PRO A 146 0.77 0.36 17.44
CA PRO A 146 1.44 -0.67 16.66
C PRO A 146 2.92 -0.77 16.98
N VAL A 147 3.48 -1.97 16.78
CA VAL A 147 4.92 -2.16 16.66
C VAL A 147 5.29 -1.93 15.19
N ILE A 148 5.95 -0.81 14.91
CA ILE A 148 6.40 -0.46 13.57
C ILE A 148 7.88 -0.87 13.44
N PRO A 149 8.21 -1.92 12.65
CA PRO A 149 9.58 -2.41 12.55
C PRO A 149 10.48 -1.41 11.82
N ASP A 150 11.80 -1.55 12.02
CA ASP A 150 12.77 -0.82 11.21
C ASP A 150 12.78 -1.35 9.77
N ILE A 151 12.96 -0.43 8.83
CA ILE A 151 13.24 -0.76 7.43
C ILE A 151 14.50 -0.01 6.98
N SER A 152 15.07 -0.45 5.86
CA SER A 152 16.24 0.20 5.26
C SER A 152 15.92 0.64 3.85
N THR A 153 16.29 1.87 3.50
CA THR A 153 16.24 2.37 2.11
C THR A 153 17.57 2.24 1.38
N LEU A 154 18.63 1.82 2.07
CA LEU A 154 19.94 1.69 1.46
C LEU A 154 19.90 0.65 0.33
N PRO A 155 20.58 0.93 -0.82
CA PRO A 155 20.62 -0.02 -1.92
C PRO A 155 21.31 -1.32 -1.49
N ILE A 156 20.76 -2.44 -1.93
CA ILE A 156 21.35 -3.77 -1.72
C ILE A 156 22.28 -4.03 -2.90
N THR A 157 23.57 -3.85 -2.66
CA THR A 157 24.61 -3.83 -3.71
C THR A 157 25.26 -5.19 -3.97
N GLY A 158 24.77 -6.25 -3.34
CA GLY A 158 25.41 -7.56 -3.37
C GLY A 158 26.67 -7.66 -2.50
N PRO A 159 27.46 -8.75 -2.66
CA PRO A 159 28.68 -8.98 -1.89
C PRO A 159 29.78 -7.95 -2.21
N GLY A 160 30.75 -7.83 -1.31
CA GLY A 160 31.92 -6.96 -1.48
C GLY A 160 31.68 -5.50 -1.09
N SER A 161 32.68 -4.66 -1.31
CA SER A 161 32.65 -3.23 -0.93
C SER A 161 32.07 -2.37 -2.05
N LYS A 162 31.09 -1.53 -1.72
CA LYS A 162 30.65 -0.43 -2.59
C LYS A 162 31.69 0.70 -2.63
N PRO A 163 31.74 1.51 -3.71
CA PRO A 163 32.60 2.69 -3.76
C PRO A 163 32.38 3.63 -2.58
N LEU A 164 33.44 4.32 -2.15
CA LEU A 164 33.35 5.34 -1.12
C LEU A 164 32.36 6.43 -1.54
N GLY A 165 31.47 6.82 -0.63
CA GLY A 165 30.47 7.85 -0.86
C GLY A 165 29.20 7.39 -1.61
N TYR A 166 29.12 6.12 -2.05
CA TYR A 166 28.01 5.66 -2.89
C TYR A 166 26.63 5.78 -2.21
N THR A 167 26.58 5.65 -0.89
CA THR A 167 25.34 5.80 -0.10
C THR A 167 25.16 7.17 0.53
N ASP A 168 26.07 8.13 0.31
CA ASP A 168 26.00 9.45 0.92
C ASP A 168 24.66 10.17 0.68
N PRO A 169 24.03 10.08 -0.51
CA PRO A 169 22.71 10.68 -0.72
C PRO A 169 21.64 10.21 0.28
N TYR A 170 21.76 8.99 0.81
CA TYR A 170 20.85 8.43 1.82
C TYR A 170 21.21 8.87 3.24
N LEU A 171 22.50 9.09 3.51
CA LEU A 171 23.03 9.35 4.84
C LEU A 171 22.99 10.84 5.22
N THR A 172 23.00 11.75 4.25
CA THR A 172 22.86 13.19 4.52
C THR A 172 21.54 13.46 5.25
N PRO A 173 21.53 14.04 6.46
CA PRO A 173 20.28 14.27 7.19
C PRO A 173 19.27 15.11 6.43
N MET A 174 17.98 14.88 6.70
CA MET A 174 16.86 15.65 6.19
C MET A 174 15.89 15.92 7.34
N GLU A 175 15.46 17.16 7.50
CA GLU A 175 14.51 17.53 8.55
C GLU A 175 13.16 16.83 8.35
N GLY A 176 12.61 16.25 9.43
CA GLY A 176 11.30 15.62 9.42
C GLY A 176 11.21 14.27 8.72
N PHE A 177 12.32 13.72 8.21
CA PHE A 177 12.33 12.41 7.56
C PHE A 177 13.64 11.66 7.79
N ASN A 178 13.53 10.47 8.38
CA ASN A 178 14.65 9.55 8.49
C ASN A 178 14.82 8.78 7.19
N LYS A 179 15.71 9.24 6.30
CA LYS A 179 15.94 8.59 5.01
C LYS A 179 16.41 7.15 5.14
N VAL A 180 17.28 6.84 6.10
CA VAL A 180 17.86 5.51 6.27
C VAL A 180 16.79 4.52 6.75
N ASN A 181 15.96 4.95 7.69
CA ASN A 181 14.87 4.17 8.25
C ASN A 181 13.58 5.00 8.30
N PRO A 182 12.82 5.06 7.19
CA PRO A 182 11.59 5.85 7.11
C PRO A 182 10.58 5.52 8.22
N ASN A 183 10.50 4.27 8.66
CA ASN A 183 9.58 3.85 9.72
C ASN A 183 9.85 4.51 11.07
N ALA A 184 11.05 5.06 11.32
CA ALA A 184 11.29 5.93 12.47
C ALA A 184 10.37 7.17 12.45
N THR A 185 10.14 7.75 11.27
CA THR A 185 9.26 8.91 11.07
C THR A 185 7.80 8.57 11.40
N LEU A 186 7.35 7.35 11.12
CA LEU A 186 6.00 6.88 11.51
C LEU A 186 5.88 6.76 13.03
N ARG A 187 6.91 6.22 13.70
CA ARG A 187 6.93 6.14 15.17
C ARG A 187 6.93 7.52 15.81
N ASP A 188 7.67 8.47 15.26
CA ASP A 188 7.66 9.86 15.71
C ASP A 188 6.27 10.49 15.56
N ALA A 189 5.54 10.17 14.49
CA ALA A 189 4.20 10.71 14.25
C ALA A 189 3.14 10.27 15.27
N ILE A 190 3.34 9.11 15.91
CA ILE A 190 2.46 8.59 16.97
C ILE A 190 3.01 8.78 18.38
N ALA A 191 4.21 9.35 18.52
CA ALA A 191 4.79 9.65 19.82
C ALA A 191 3.86 10.57 20.63
N GLY A 192 3.51 10.14 21.83
CA GLY A 192 2.61 10.88 22.73
C GLY A 192 1.11 10.76 22.42
N GLN A 193 0.72 10.04 21.37
CA GLN A 193 -0.70 9.71 21.14
C GLN A 193 -1.16 8.60 22.08
N THR A 194 -2.44 8.62 22.47
CA THR A 194 -3.07 7.51 23.19
C THR A 194 -3.85 6.65 22.20
N ILE A 195 -3.17 5.63 21.65
CA ILE A 195 -3.79 4.63 20.76
C ILE A 195 -4.33 3.50 21.63
N THR A 196 -5.59 3.12 21.44
CA THR A 196 -6.26 2.08 22.26
C THR A 196 -6.31 0.71 21.59
N SER A 197 -6.30 0.67 20.26
CA SER A 197 -6.32 -0.55 19.47
C SER A 197 -5.77 -0.29 18.09
N THR A 198 -5.11 -1.29 17.50
CA THR A 198 -4.61 -1.23 16.13
C THR A 198 -4.96 -2.50 15.36
N THR A 199 -5.60 -2.34 14.20
CA THR A 199 -5.75 -3.41 13.20
C THR A 199 -4.56 -3.34 12.24
N ASN A 200 -3.76 -4.39 12.23
CA ASN A 200 -2.59 -4.55 11.38
C ASN A 200 -2.99 -5.36 10.14
N ILE A 201 -2.68 -4.88 8.94
CA ILE A 201 -2.84 -5.62 7.69
C ILE A 201 -1.48 -5.62 7.00
N SER A 202 -0.94 -6.80 6.72
CA SER A 202 0.34 -6.93 6.00
C SER A 202 0.14 -7.76 4.75
N VAL A 203 0.71 -7.31 3.63
CA VAL A 203 0.66 -8.00 2.34
C VAL A 203 2.03 -7.98 1.67
N SER A 204 2.35 -9.03 0.94
CA SER A 204 3.59 -9.14 0.16
C SER A 204 3.35 -9.89 -1.14
N THR A 205 4.09 -9.51 -2.16
CA THR A 205 4.19 -10.28 -3.42
C THR A 205 4.91 -11.60 -3.23
N ALA A 206 5.77 -11.74 -2.21
CA ALA A 206 6.41 -13.01 -1.86
C ALA A 206 5.40 -14.07 -1.37
N ASN A 207 4.22 -13.63 -0.91
CA ASN A 207 3.14 -14.48 -0.41
C ASN A 207 2.29 -15.03 -1.56
N LYS A 208 2.91 -15.70 -2.53
CA LYS A 208 2.23 -16.26 -3.73
C LYS A 208 1.55 -15.20 -4.59
N GLY A 209 2.03 -13.96 -4.50
CA GLY A 209 1.63 -12.86 -5.35
C GLY A 209 2.57 -12.70 -6.55
N GLY A 210 2.63 -11.50 -7.10
CA GLY A 210 3.56 -11.16 -8.17
C GLY A 210 3.36 -9.75 -8.69
N ILE A 211 4.30 -9.33 -9.55
CA ILE A 211 4.25 -8.08 -10.29
C ILE A 211 4.39 -8.40 -11.77
N THR A 212 3.55 -7.79 -12.61
CA THR A 212 3.68 -7.83 -14.06
C THR A 212 3.94 -6.42 -14.56
N ASN A 213 5.02 -6.27 -15.34
CA ASN A 213 5.52 -4.98 -15.79
C ASN A 213 5.48 -4.88 -17.33
N ILE A 214 5.24 -3.69 -17.86
CA ILE A 214 5.41 -3.43 -19.29
C ILE A 214 6.87 -3.60 -19.72
N PRO A 215 7.15 -3.90 -21.00
CA PRO A 215 8.51 -4.21 -21.47
C PRO A 215 9.57 -3.15 -21.15
N PHE A 216 9.19 -1.86 -21.18
CA PHE A 216 10.12 -0.78 -20.84
C PHE A 216 10.61 -0.88 -19.39
N ILE A 217 9.71 -1.11 -18.44
CA ILE A 217 10.04 -1.25 -17.01
C ILE A 217 10.90 -2.49 -16.81
N VAL A 218 10.51 -3.64 -17.38
CA VAL A 218 11.28 -4.90 -17.32
C VAL A 218 12.73 -4.69 -17.77
N GLN A 219 12.95 -3.91 -18.82
CA GLN A 219 14.28 -3.73 -19.40
C GLN A 219 15.14 -2.69 -18.67
N ASN A 220 14.54 -1.64 -18.10
CA ASN A 220 15.29 -0.45 -17.69
C ASN A 220 15.31 -0.19 -16.17
N ALA A 221 14.27 -0.61 -15.46
CA ALA A 221 14.10 -0.37 -14.02
C ALA A 221 13.03 -1.32 -13.47
N ASN A 222 13.32 -2.62 -13.45
CA ASN A 222 12.30 -3.64 -13.21
C ASN A 222 11.84 -3.63 -11.75
N THR A 223 10.53 -3.47 -11.51
CA THR A 223 9.95 -3.63 -10.17
C THR A 223 9.77 -5.12 -9.86
N THR A 224 10.56 -5.68 -8.95
CA THR A 224 10.62 -7.14 -8.73
C THR A 224 9.90 -7.62 -7.49
N SER A 225 9.72 -6.77 -6.49
CA SER A 225 8.95 -7.11 -5.29
C SER A 225 8.24 -5.91 -4.71
N PHE A 226 7.18 -6.21 -3.96
CA PHE A 226 6.39 -5.26 -3.20
C PHE A 226 5.95 -5.88 -1.88
N GLU A 227 6.00 -5.10 -0.82
CA GLU A 227 5.39 -5.38 0.47
C GLU A 227 4.79 -4.11 1.08
N ALA A 228 3.75 -4.27 1.89
CA ALA A 228 3.20 -3.17 2.67
C ALA A 228 2.56 -3.64 3.96
N THR A 229 2.66 -2.80 4.98
CA THR A 229 1.90 -2.93 6.22
C THR A 229 1.08 -1.67 6.45
N PHE A 230 -0.19 -1.87 6.79
CA PHE A 230 -1.16 -0.85 7.17
C PHE A 230 -1.54 -1.04 8.64
N TRP A 231 -1.58 0.05 9.38
CA TRP A 231 -1.95 0.12 10.78
C TRP A 231 -3.14 1.07 10.93
N ILE A 232 -4.32 0.49 11.16
CA ILE A 232 -5.55 1.26 11.40
C ILE A 232 -5.70 1.41 12.91
N GLU A 233 -5.49 2.62 13.40
CA GLU A 233 -5.36 2.94 14.81
C GLU A 233 -6.60 3.65 15.32
N THR A 234 -7.15 3.18 16.44
CA THR A 234 -8.14 3.95 17.21
C THR A 234 -7.41 4.85 18.20
N VAL A 235 -7.49 6.16 17.97
CA VAL A 235 -6.74 7.17 18.74
C VAL A 235 -7.71 7.97 19.61
N LYS A 236 -7.39 8.16 20.90
CA LYS A 236 -8.13 9.10 21.75
C LYS A 236 -7.78 10.54 21.38
N ASN A 237 -8.80 11.36 21.21
CA ASN A 237 -8.64 12.79 21.03
C ASN A 237 -8.54 13.47 22.41
N PRO A 238 -7.38 14.04 22.79
CA PRO A 238 -7.20 14.65 24.10
C PRO A 238 -8.04 15.92 24.29
N ASN A 239 -8.42 16.59 23.20
CA ASN A 239 -9.17 17.85 23.24
C ASN A 239 -10.67 17.63 23.39
N THR A 240 -11.21 16.55 22.80
CA THR A 240 -12.66 16.27 22.82
C THR A 240 -13.05 15.12 23.75
N GLY A 241 -12.09 14.29 24.19
CA GLY A 241 -12.35 13.07 24.93
C GLY A 241 -12.91 11.91 24.11
N GLY A 242 -13.28 12.14 22.84
CA GLY A 242 -13.73 11.12 21.89
C GLY A 242 -12.57 10.34 21.27
N SER A 243 -12.86 9.55 20.24
CA SER A 243 -11.85 8.84 19.44
C SER A 243 -11.99 9.14 17.95
N PHE A 244 -10.91 8.98 17.22
CA PHE A 244 -10.89 9.02 15.75
C PHE A 244 -10.04 7.88 15.20
N LEU A 245 -10.19 7.62 13.90
CA LEU A 245 -9.37 6.63 13.19
C LEU A 245 -8.20 7.32 12.49
N GLN A 246 -7.02 6.78 12.71
CA GLN A 246 -5.77 7.11 12.02
C GLN A 246 -5.31 5.89 11.23
N LEU A 247 -4.69 6.11 10.08
CA LEU A 247 -4.09 5.07 9.25
C LEU A 247 -2.62 5.41 9.03
N GLN A 248 -1.71 4.57 9.53
CA GLN A 248 -0.32 4.59 9.09
C GLN A 248 -0.09 3.48 8.08
N TYR A 249 0.76 3.72 7.09
CA TYR A 249 1.29 2.64 6.27
C TYR A 249 2.78 2.82 6.00
N SER A 250 3.42 1.70 5.73
CA SER A 250 4.75 1.62 5.15
C SER A 250 4.69 0.64 3.99
N GLN A 251 5.05 1.12 2.80
CA GLN A 251 5.16 0.30 1.60
C GLN A 251 6.56 0.39 1.03
N ASN A 252 7.05 -0.75 0.54
CA ASN A 252 8.38 -0.90 -0.02
C ASN A 252 8.30 -1.72 -1.31
N SER A 253 8.72 -1.10 -2.41
CA SER A 253 8.92 -1.75 -3.69
C SER A 253 10.42 -1.88 -3.95
N ILE A 254 10.85 -3.01 -4.53
CA ILE A 254 12.23 -3.15 -5.01
C ILE A 254 12.25 -2.90 -6.51
N ILE A 255 13.05 -1.92 -6.90
CA ILE A 255 13.34 -1.61 -8.31
C ILE A 255 14.77 -2.07 -8.59
N GLU A 256 15.00 -2.76 -9.69
CA GLU A 256 16.30 -3.28 -10.08
C GLU A 256 16.84 -2.56 -11.32
N PHE A 257 17.98 -1.91 -11.14
CA PHE A 257 18.74 -1.27 -12.21
C PHE A 257 20.20 -1.08 -11.79
N ILE A 258 21.10 -0.85 -12.75
CA ILE A 258 22.57 -0.80 -12.58
C ILE A 258 23.15 -2.16 -12.12
N PRO A 259 24.17 -2.70 -12.80
CA PRO A 259 24.85 -3.92 -12.35
C PRO A 259 25.47 -3.77 -10.95
N GLN A 260 25.46 -4.84 -10.16
CA GLN A 260 26.17 -4.87 -8.88
C GLN A 260 27.69 -4.75 -9.09
N PHE A 261 28.39 -4.20 -8.10
CA PHE A 261 29.83 -3.89 -8.22
C PHE A 261 30.72 -5.12 -8.38
N HIS A 262 30.36 -6.22 -7.71
CA HIS A 262 31.16 -7.45 -7.65
C HIS A 262 30.46 -8.64 -8.31
N ASP A 263 29.28 -8.42 -8.92
CA ASP A 263 28.52 -9.44 -9.65
C ASP A 263 27.69 -8.75 -10.76
N PRO A 264 28.29 -8.42 -11.91
CA PRO A 264 27.59 -7.68 -12.97
C PRO A 264 26.48 -8.48 -13.65
N ALA A 265 26.33 -9.77 -13.35
CA ALA A 265 25.19 -10.58 -13.79
C ALA A 265 23.92 -10.31 -12.99
N LYS A 266 24.02 -9.60 -11.86
CA LYS A 266 22.90 -9.15 -11.03
C LYS A 266 22.80 -7.64 -11.03
N LEU A 267 21.60 -7.15 -10.75
CA LEU A 267 21.33 -5.73 -10.59
C LEU A 267 21.32 -5.32 -9.13
N ILE A 268 21.66 -4.07 -8.84
CA ILE A 268 21.46 -3.48 -7.53
C ILE A 268 19.95 -3.39 -7.30
N GLN A 269 19.54 -3.77 -6.10
CA GLN A 269 18.14 -3.64 -5.65
C GLN A 269 17.99 -2.34 -4.89
N TRP A 270 17.03 -1.53 -5.34
CA TRP A 270 16.77 -0.19 -4.85
C TRP A 270 15.42 -0.17 -4.14
N PRO A 271 15.41 -0.05 -2.80
CA PRO A 271 14.18 0.20 -2.07
C PRO A 271 13.54 1.53 -2.50
N HIS A 272 12.28 1.45 -2.89
CA HIS A 272 11.39 2.57 -3.13
C HIS A 272 10.32 2.54 -2.04
N VAL A 273 10.39 3.53 -1.14
CA VAL A 273 9.57 3.56 0.07
C VAL A 273 8.60 4.73 0.04
N ASN A 274 7.34 4.44 0.36
CA ASN A 274 6.37 5.44 0.74
C ASN A 274 5.86 5.14 2.15
N ILE A 275 5.75 6.19 2.95
CA ILE A 275 5.13 6.14 4.27
C ILE A 275 4.16 7.30 4.40
N ASN A 276 3.08 7.12 5.16
CA ASN A 276 2.21 8.23 5.52
C ASN A 276 1.46 7.96 6.82
N THR A 277 0.90 9.03 7.41
CA THR A 277 -0.07 9.00 8.50
C THR A 277 -1.29 9.81 8.06
N LEU A 278 -2.41 9.12 7.85
CA LEU A 278 -3.67 9.69 7.39
C LEU A 278 -4.71 9.67 8.51
N VAL A 279 -5.68 10.58 8.43
CA VAL A 279 -6.83 10.62 9.33
C VAL A 279 -8.10 10.44 8.52
N LYS A 280 -9.03 9.63 9.04
CA LYS A 280 -10.33 9.41 8.42
C LYS A 280 -11.16 10.71 8.47
N GLN A 281 -11.79 11.07 7.35
CA GLN A 281 -12.61 12.28 7.21
C GLN A 281 -14.05 12.06 7.63
#